data_AF-A0A9X9AA37-F1
#
_entry.id   AF-A0A9X9AA37-F1
#
_cell.length_a   1.000
_cell.length_b   1.000
_cell.length_c   1.000
_cell.angle_alpha   90.00
_cell.angle_beta   90.00
_cell.angle_gamma   90.00
#
_symmetry.space_group_name_H-M   'P 1'
#
loop_
_entity.id
_entity.type
_entity.pdbx_description
1 polymer ?
#
loop_
_entity_poly.entity_id
_entity_poly.type
_entity_poly.pdbx_seq_one_letter_code
_entity_poly.pdbx_strand_id
1 'polypeptide(L)'
;MSFKDYEYKRPNIEELKEKFTVALEKFDNAKTVEEQKQVIHSINEIRNDFGTMGNLCYIRHSVDTTDTFYKEEQDFFDEFSPVLQGYGTKYYKA
;
A
#
# COMPACT_ATOMS: atom_id res chain seq x y z
N MET A 1 -10.28 -15.07 16.26
CA MET A 1 -9.93 -13.71 15.81
C MET A 1 -11.13 -13.16 15.07
N SER A 2 -11.59 -11.98 15.45
CA SER A 2 -12.71 -11.27 14.85
C SER A 2 -12.21 -10.04 14.09
N PHE A 3 -13.06 -9.44 13.25
CA PHE A 3 -12.72 -8.20 12.52
C PHE A 3 -12.33 -7.03 13.43
N LYS A 4 -12.89 -6.98 14.64
CA LYS A 4 -12.58 -5.94 15.63
C LYS A 4 -11.16 -6.06 16.17
N ASP A 5 -10.56 -7.25 16.09
CA ASP A 5 -9.21 -7.51 16.59
C ASP A 5 -8.12 -7.14 15.57
N TYR A 6 -8.49 -6.73 14.36
CA TYR A 6 -7.52 -6.37 13.32
C TYR A 6 -6.90 -5.01 13.65
N GLU A 7 -5.59 -4.98 13.87
CA GLU A 7 -4.90 -3.73 14.22
C GLU A 7 -4.87 -2.79 13.01
N TYR A 8 -5.27 -1.54 13.22
CA TYR A 8 -5.09 -0.48 12.24
C TYR A 8 -3.87 0.34 12.61
N LYS A 9 -2.98 0.55 11.64
CA LYS A 9 -1.84 1.45 11.74
C LYS A 9 -1.70 2.23 10.45
N ARG A 10 -1.69 3.56 10.56
CA ARG A 10 -1.48 4.44 9.40
C ARG A 10 -0.17 4.08 8.68
N PRO A 11 -0.19 3.80 7.36
CA PRO A 11 1.03 3.54 6.60
C PRO A 11 1.99 4.73 6.58
N ASN A 12 3.29 4.48 6.70
CA ASN A 12 4.31 5.51 6.47
C ASN A 12 4.53 5.68 4.96
N ILE A 13 4.10 6.81 4.41
CA ILE A 13 4.20 7.09 2.97
C ILE A 13 5.65 7.24 2.51
N GLU A 14 6.53 7.85 3.32
CA GLU A 14 7.93 8.04 2.94
C GLU A 14 8.65 6.70 2.82
N GLU A 15 8.51 5.84 3.83
CA GLU A 15 9.05 4.48 3.80
C GLU A 15 8.48 3.67 2.64
N LEU A 16 7.17 3.81 2.38
CA LEU A 16 6.52 3.09 1.30
C LEU A 16 7.05 3.53 -0.06
N LYS A 17 7.23 4.84 -0.28
CA LYS A 17 7.80 5.41 -1.51
C LYS A 17 9.22 4.89 -1.74
N GLU A 18 10.04 4.86 -0.68
CA GLU A 18 11.41 4.35 -0.73
C GLU A 18 11.42 2.86 -1.10
N LYS A 19 10.64 2.03 -0.38
CA LYS A 19 10.53 0.59 -0.65
C LYS A 19 10.10 0.30 -2.09
N PHE A 20 9.11 1.03 -2.60
CA PHE A 20 8.66 0.87 -3.99
C PHE A 20 9.74 1.26 -5.01
N THR A 21 10.45 2.36 -4.76
CA THR A 21 11.51 2.84 -5.66
C THR A 21 12.64 1.82 -5.74
N VAL A 22 13.10 1.33 -4.58
CA VAL A 22 14.13 0.29 -4.51
C VAL A 22 13.67 -1.02 -5.17
N ALA A 23 12.40 -1.40 -4.98
CA ALA A 23 11.88 -2.61 -5.62
C ALA A 23 11.83 -2.47 -7.14
N LEU A 24 11.39 -1.32 -7.68
CA LEU A 24 11.39 -1.06 -9.11
C LEU A 24 12.80 -1.05 -9.72
N GLU A 25 13.77 -0.42 -9.06
CA GLU A 25 15.16 -0.45 -9.50
C GLU A 25 15.72 -1.88 -9.55
N LYS A 26 15.37 -2.72 -8.57
CA LYS A 26 15.74 -4.15 -8.60
C LYS A 26 15.05 -4.91 -9.71
N PHE A 27 13.80 -4.56 -10.04
CA PHE A 27 13.04 -5.18 -11.11
C PHE A 27 13.67 -4.89 -12.48
N ASP A 28 14.05 -3.64 -12.73
CA ASP A 28 14.70 -3.18 -13.97
C ASP A 28 16.09 -3.79 -14.16
N ASN A 29 16.84 -3.98 -13.07
CA ASN A 29 18.21 -4.49 -13.11
C ASN A 29 18.33 -6.03 -12.98
N ALA A 30 17.20 -6.72 -12.81
CA ALA A 30 17.19 -8.17 -12.67
C ALA A 30 17.68 -8.84 -13.96
N LYS A 31 18.58 -9.82 -13.80
CA LYS A 31 19.22 -10.53 -14.92
C LYS A 31 18.52 -11.84 -15.27
N THR A 32 17.67 -12.31 -14.37
CA THR A 32 16.92 -13.56 -14.53
C THR A 32 15.45 -13.37 -14.20
N VAL A 33 14.62 -14.22 -14.80
CA VAL A 33 13.18 -14.26 -14.49
C VAL A 33 12.93 -14.59 -13.02
N GLU A 34 13.81 -15.36 -12.37
CA GLU A 34 13.65 -15.72 -10.96
C GLU A 34 13.91 -14.52 -10.04
N GLU A 35 14.94 -13.71 -10.34
CA GLU A 35 15.18 -12.44 -9.66
C GLU A 35 13.98 -11.49 -9.82
N GLN A 36 13.42 -11.38 -11.03
CA GLN A 36 12.22 -10.57 -11.26
C GLN A 36 11.02 -11.08 -10.43
N LYS A 37 10.78 -12.40 -10.36
CA LYS A 37 9.68 -12.96 -9.55
C LYS A 37 9.81 -12.64 -8.07
N GLN A 38 11.03 -12.69 -7.52
CA GLN A 38 11.28 -12.32 -6.13
C GLN A 38 10.96 -10.85 -5.88
N VAL A 39 11.29 -9.98 -6.83
CA VAL A 39 10.95 -8.55 -6.75
C VAL A 39 9.45 -8.31 -6.93
N ILE A 40 8.76 -9.05 -7.80
CA ILE A 40 7.29 -8.99 -7.92
C ILE A 40 6.64 -9.35 -6.60
N HIS A 41 7.16 -10.37 -5.89
CA HIS A 41 6.65 -10.75 -4.59
C HIS A 41 6.76 -9.59 -3.58
N SER A 42 7.92 -8.94 -3.49
CA SER A 42 8.11 -7.81 -2.57
C SER A 42 7.26 -6.58 -2.94
N ILE A 43 7.09 -6.29 -4.23
CA ILE A 43 6.15 -5.26 -4.70
C ILE A 43 4.73 -5.57 -4.23
N ASN A 44 4.30 -6.82 -4.34
CA ASN A 44 2.96 -7.23 -3.91
C ASN A 44 2.79 -7.18 -2.39
N GLU A 45 3.82 -7.50 -1.60
CA GLU A 45 3.78 -7.34 -0.15
C GLU A 45 3.55 -5.87 0.24
N ILE A 46 4.29 -4.93 -0.37
CA ILE A 46 4.12 -3.50 -0.10
C ILE A 46 2.69 -3.04 -0.46
N ARG A 47 2.14 -3.52 -1.59
CA ARG A 47 0.77 -3.23 -2.01
C ARG A 47 -0.26 -3.80 -1.04
N ASN A 48 -0.04 -5.01 -0.56
CA ASN A 48 -0.94 -5.70 0.35
C ASN A 48 -0.96 -5.03 1.73
N ASP A 49 0.19 -4.59 2.24
CA ASP A 49 0.27 -3.88 3.53
C ASP A 49 -0.53 -2.58 3.50
N PHE A 50 -0.32 -1.75 2.46
CA PHE A 50 -1.07 -0.52 2.27
C PHE A 50 -2.57 -0.80 2.06
N GLY A 51 -2.90 -1.74 1.19
CA GLY A 51 -4.28 -2.11 0.89
C GLY A 51 -5.01 -2.67 2.11
N THR A 52 -4.32 -3.40 2.99
CA THR A 52 -4.91 -3.92 4.23
C THR A 52 -5.34 -2.77 5.14
N MET A 53 -4.44 -1.81 5.38
CA MET A 53 -4.75 -0.65 6.22
C MET A 53 -5.83 0.24 5.60
N GLY A 54 -5.78 0.45 4.27
CA GLY A 54 -6.80 1.20 3.54
C GLY A 54 -8.18 0.56 3.63
N ASN A 55 -8.28 -0.76 3.48
CA ASN A 55 -9.55 -1.47 3.60
C ASN A 55 -10.08 -1.45 5.05
N LEU A 56 -9.21 -1.59 6.05
CA LEU A 56 -9.62 -1.47 7.45
C LEU A 56 -10.19 -0.08 7.75
N CYS A 57 -9.50 0.96 7.29
CA CYS A 57 -9.98 2.34 7.41
C CYS A 57 -11.33 2.53 6.72
N TYR A 58 -11.42 2.15 5.43
CA TYR A 58 -12.64 2.30 4.64
C TYR A 58 -13.85 1.62 5.28
N ILE A 59 -13.70 0.37 5.70
CA ILE A 59 -14.80 -0.38 6.34
C ILE A 59 -15.21 0.31 7.64
N ARG A 60 -14.26 0.68 8.51
CA ARG A 60 -14.56 1.30 9.80
C ARG A 60 -15.18 2.69 9.66
N HIS A 61 -14.69 3.50 8.73
CA HIS A 61 -15.30 4.79 8.38
C HIS A 61 -16.72 4.62 7.82
N SER A 62 -16.94 3.65 6.93
CA SER A 62 -18.27 3.42 6.34
C SER A 62 -19.31 2.91 7.34
N VAL A 63 -18.88 2.26 8.42
CA VAL A 63 -19.75 1.81 9.52
C VAL A 63 -20.21 2.98 10.37
N ASP A 64 -19.32 3.94 10.64
CA ASP A 64 -19.63 5.18 11.36
C ASP A 64 -18.88 6.37 10.76
N THR A 65 -19.57 7.13 9.90
CA THR A 65 -18.97 8.29 9.23
C THR A 65 -18.78 9.50 10.16
N THR A 66 -19.26 9.43 11.40
CA THR A 66 -19.08 10.48 12.41
C THR A 66 -17.87 10.24 13.31
N ASP A 67 -17.25 9.06 13.22
CA ASP A 67 -15.96 8.77 13.84
C ASP A 67 -14.88 9.66 13.22
N THR A 68 -14.40 10.64 13.99
CA THR A 68 -13.42 11.63 13.54
C THR A 68 -12.06 11.01 13.23
N PHE A 69 -11.68 9.93 13.94
CA PHE A 69 -10.41 9.25 13.68
C PHE A 69 -10.45 8.60 12.30
N TYR A 70 -11.44 7.74 12.03
CA TYR A 70 -11.52 7.07 10.72
C TYR A 70 -11.87 8.03 9.57
N LYS A 71 -12.49 9.18 9.86
CA LYS A 71 -12.62 10.25 8.88
C LYS A 71 -11.25 10.83 8.48
N GLU A 72 -10.40 11.19 9.43
CA GLU A 72 -9.05 11.71 9.14
C GLU A 72 -8.17 10.69 8.43
N GLU A 73 -8.29 9.41 8.81
CA GLU A 73 -7.59 8.32 8.12
C GLU A 73 -8.12 8.13 6.68
N GLN A 74 -9.43 8.26 6.45
CA GLN A 74 -10.00 8.19 5.10
C GLN A 74 -9.50 9.35 4.23
N ASP A 75 -9.48 10.57 4.78
CA ASP A 75 -8.93 11.76 4.10
C ASP A 75 -7.46 11.54 3.72
N PHE A 76 -6.67 10.89 4.59
CA PHE A 76 -5.30 10.46 4.30
C PHE A 76 -5.24 9.45 3.14
N PHE A 77 -6.06 8.41 3.13
CA PHE A 77 -6.07 7.43 2.04
C PHE A 77 -6.52 8.06 0.71
N ASP A 78 -7.46 9.00 0.74
CA ASP A 78 -7.92 9.71 -0.45
C ASP A 78 -6.79 10.57 -1.07
N GLU A 79 -5.96 11.20 -0.24
CA GLU A 79 -4.80 11.98 -0.70
C GLU A 79 -3.67 11.11 -1.26
N PHE A 80 -3.34 9.99 -0.60
CA PHE A 80 -2.14 9.21 -0.91
C PHE A 80 -2.37 7.99 -1.82
N SER A 81 -3.61 7.50 -1.97
CA SER A 81 -3.90 6.40 -2.90
C SER A 81 -3.51 6.70 -4.36
N PRO A 82 -3.73 7.92 -4.89
CA PRO A 82 -3.25 8.29 -6.23
C PRO A 82 -1.73 8.21 -6.38
N VAL A 83 -0.99 8.55 -5.32
CA VAL A 83 0.48 8.45 -5.31
C VAL A 83 0.91 7.00 -5.50
N LEU A 84 0.25 6.07 -4.79
CA LEU A 84 0.51 4.63 -4.90
C LEU A 84 0.18 4.09 -6.30
N GLN A 85 -0.94 4.55 -6.89
CA GLN A 85 -1.32 4.21 -8.26
C GLN A 85 -0.25 4.63 -9.27
N GLY A 86 0.43 5.75 -9.01
CA GLY A 86 1.58 6.20 -9.79
C GLY A 86 2.73 5.19 -9.79
N TYR A 87 3.06 4.60 -8.64
CA TYR A 87 4.08 3.53 -8.56
C TYR A 87 3.63 2.24 -9.24
N GLY A 88 2.36 1.86 -9.10
CA GLY A 88 1.80 0.72 -9.84
C GLY A 88 1.91 0.92 -11.36
N THR A 89 1.69 2.15 -11.84
CA THR A 89 1.87 2.49 -13.25
C THR A 89 3.32 2.37 -13.72
N LYS A 90 4.30 2.76 -12.87
CA LYS A 90 5.72 2.57 -13.19
C LYS A 90 6.07 1.08 -13.29
N TYR A 91 5.59 0.26 -12.35
CA TYR A 91 5.77 -1.19 -12.39
C TYR A 91 5.25 -1.81 -13.69
N TYR A 92 4.07 -1.42 -14.18
CA TYR A 92 3.53 -1.97 -15.44
C TYR A 92 4.25 -1.48 -16.70
N LYS A 93 5.10 -0.45 -16.60
CA LYS A 93 5.87 0.09 -17.72
C LYS A 93 7.29 -0.47 -17.81
N ALA A 94 7.82 -0.96 -16.69
CA ALA A 94 9.11 -1.65 -16.59
C ALA A 94 9.05 -3.01 -17.29
#